data_AF-A0A952V7W4-F1
#
_entry.id   AF-A0A952V7W4-F1
#
_cell.length_a   1.000
_cell.length_b   1.000
_cell.length_c   1.000
_cell.angle_alpha   90.00
_cell.angle_beta   90.00
_cell.angle_gamma   90.00
#
_symmetry.space_group_name_H-M   'P 1'
#
loop_
_entity.id
_entity.type
_entity.pdbx_description
1 polymer ?
#
loop_
_entity_poly.entity_id
_entity_poly.type
_entity_poly.pdbx_seq_one_letter_code
_entity_poly.pdbx_strand_id
1 'polypeptide(L)'
;MRNRNDSNKFGLLLAAALVAATSLACTMFRDLTGRSVPDGQRLLAERIPAGLEHAVEDPEANRPSAFRIIMLVPGQIMLQDPDSQPIDITTLSPKVQEAMSTGTPDERVVYIAAAADIPTSEVAAVIDELRRQKIETVKLLTSSRDPESKEGGLFSSPPPPPDRVFELRIQFENLNEGRPNPWALAASFGGDRGPALNNMPHQNLEGLEYTLRAILVEREFNGVFRENSNEIQKTVFLDLPVEEPERNYRDLVEFVNAVKGAGASPILLIERFRIPGNGGGSHIEASRGPQKKQAVSDAISGGVVNGKATFLPKPEYPPAAKAVRASGAVNVEVMIDTDGTVIEANAVSGHPLLRRSAVTAARSAKFAPTMLAGKPVKVKGVLVFNFNAQE
;
A
#
# COMPACT_ATOMS: atom_id res chain seq x y z
N MET A 1 -15.20 62.48 -73.65
CA MET A 1 -16.56 61.90 -73.72
C MET A 1 -16.70 60.88 -72.61
N ARG A 2 -17.69 61.08 -71.72
CA ARG A 2 -18.40 60.12 -70.83
C ARG A 2 -17.55 59.21 -69.89
N ASN A 3 -17.59 59.47 -68.57
CA ASN A 3 -18.50 58.88 -67.54
C ASN A 3 -18.21 57.40 -67.28
N ARG A 4 -18.16 56.82 -66.07
CA ARG A 4 -18.64 57.03 -64.68
C ARG A 4 -17.89 55.88 -63.91
N ASN A 5 -17.64 55.82 -62.60
CA ASN A 5 -18.31 56.33 -61.43
C ASN A 5 -17.33 56.18 -60.25
N ASP A 6 -17.29 57.20 -59.39
CA ASP A 6 -16.84 57.10 -58.01
C ASP A 6 -17.64 56.05 -57.24
N SER A 7 -16.99 55.34 -56.31
CA SER A 7 -17.48 55.19 -54.93
C SER A 7 -16.37 54.64 -54.04
N ASN A 8 -15.82 55.61 -53.33
CA ASN A 8 -14.75 55.58 -52.37
C ASN A 8 -15.24 55.00 -51.02
N LYS A 9 -14.28 54.62 -50.16
CA LYS A 9 -14.39 54.46 -48.68
C LYS A 9 -14.74 53.06 -48.14
N PHE A 10 -13.71 52.27 -47.86
CA PHE A 10 -13.41 51.68 -46.54
C PHE A 10 -11.95 51.21 -46.64
N GLY A 11 -10.99 52.10 -46.32
CA GLY A 11 -10.19 51.94 -45.10
C GLY A 11 -9.39 50.64 -45.14
N LEU A 12 -8.18 50.62 -45.69
CA LEU A 12 -6.95 50.89 -44.93
C LEU A 12 -7.03 50.45 -43.44
N LEU A 13 -7.57 49.26 -43.17
CA LEU A 13 -7.69 48.68 -41.83
C LEU A 13 -7.75 47.14 -41.89
N LEU A 14 -6.94 46.49 -42.72
CA LEU A 14 -6.87 45.03 -42.72
C LEU A 14 -5.49 44.40 -42.95
N ALA A 15 -4.40 45.17 -42.83
CA ALA A 15 -3.04 44.66 -43.03
C ALA A 15 -2.07 44.93 -41.86
N ALA A 16 -2.52 45.54 -40.76
CA ALA A 16 -1.67 45.80 -39.60
C ALA A 16 -2.46 45.93 -38.27
N ALA A 17 -3.09 44.84 -37.84
CA ALA A 17 -3.52 44.55 -36.46
C ALA A 17 -3.91 43.06 -36.47
N LEU A 18 -3.23 42.10 -35.83
CA LEU A 18 -2.46 42.12 -34.60
C LEU A 18 -1.33 41.08 -34.73
N VAL A 19 -0.09 41.52 -34.50
CA VAL A 19 1.10 40.67 -34.27
C VAL A 19 1.03 40.03 -32.86
N ALA A 20 -0.16 39.57 -32.46
CA ALA A 20 -0.38 38.92 -31.16
C ALA A 20 -1.63 38.03 -31.22
N ALA A 21 -1.60 37.01 -32.09
CA ALA A 21 -2.27 35.75 -31.80
C ALA A 21 -1.15 34.74 -31.63
N THR A 22 -0.71 34.65 -30.38
CA THR A 22 0.29 33.74 -29.87
C THR A 22 0.09 32.34 -30.42
N SER A 23 1.21 31.77 -30.87
CA SER A 23 1.43 30.36 -31.10
C SER A 23 0.74 29.49 -30.02
N LEU A 24 -0.45 29.02 -30.35
CA LEU A 24 -1.11 27.87 -29.74
C LEU A 24 -1.25 26.84 -30.87
N ALA A 25 -0.10 26.43 -31.39
CA ALA A 25 -0.04 25.17 -32.12
C ALA A 25 -0.19 24.06 -31.07
N CYS A 26 -1.42 23.71 -30.71
CA CYS A 26 -1.68 22.46 -30.00
C CYS A 26 -1.19 21.32 -30.90
N THR A 27 -0.07 20.71 -30.56
CA THR A 27 0.51 19.60 -31.31
C THR A 27 -0.23 18.31 -30.96
N MET A 28 -1.48 18.20 -31.43
CA MET A 28 -2.25 16.96 -31.31
C MET A 28 -1.57 15.85 -32.11
N PHE A 29 -0.86 14.96 -31.43
CA PHE A 29 -0.27 13.75 -32.01
C PHE A 29 -1.33 12.64 -32.06
N ARG A 30 -1.49 11.97 -33.20
CA ARG A 30 -2.37 10.80 -33.31
C ARG A 30 -1.61 9.53 -32.90
N ASP A 31 -2.21 8.71 -32.06
CA ASP A 31 -1.72 7.37 -31.72
C ASP A 31 -1.85 6.39 -32.92
N LEU A 32 -1.33 5.17 -32.77
CA LEU A 32 -1.43 4.11 -33.78
C LEU A 32 -2.88 3.67 -34.08
N THR A 33 -3.85 4.10 -33.26
CA THR A 33 -5.28 3.88 -33.43
C THR A 33 -6.03 5.11 -33.99
N GLY A 34 -5.31 6.20 -34.29
CA GLY A 34 -5.83 7.44 -34.85
C GLY A 34 -6.40 8.44 -33.85
N ARG A 35 -6.28 8.19 -32.54
CA ARG A 35 -6.79 9.07 -31.47
C ARG A 35 -5.75 10.13 -31.08
N SER A 36 -6.18 11.37 -30.87
CA SER A 36 -5.31 12.45 -30.42
C SER A 36 -4.91 12.25 -28.96
N VAL A 37 -3.61 12.26 -28.66
CA VAL A 37 -3.07 12.27 -27.30
C VAL A 37 -2.92 13.73 -26.85
N PRO A 38 -3.60 14.17 -25.78
CA PRO A 38 -3.42 15.52 -25.23
C PRO A 38 -2.00 15.73 -24.70
N ASP A 39 -1.43 16.92 -24.90
CA ASP A 39 -0.05 17.25 -24.50
C ASP A 39 0.19 17.02 -23.00
N GLY A 40 -0.81 17.24 -22.13
CA GLY A 40 -0.71 16.96 -20.69
C GLY A 40 -0.47 15.48 -20.34
N GLN A 41 -1.02 14.54 -21.12
CA GLN A 41 -0.82 13.11 -20.87
C GLN A 41 0.65 12.68 -21.12
N ARG A 42 1.34 13.44 -21.96
CA ARG A 42 2.76 13.29 -22.28
C ARG A 42 3.64 13.70 -21.10
N LEU A 43 3.36 14.87 -20.52
CA LEU A 43 4.07 15.40 -19.34
C LEU A 43 3.92 14.47 -18.13
N LEU A 44 2.75 13.85 -17.96
CA LEU A 44 2.52 12.85 -16.91
C LEU A 44 3.41 11.61 -17.12
N ALA A 45 3.47 11.06 -18.34
CA ALA A 45 4.26 9.86 -18.63
C ALA A 45 5.78 10.04 -18.40
N GLU A 46 6.30 11.25 -18.55
CA GLU A 46 7.73 11.56 -18.38
C GLU A 46 8.15 11.71 -16.91
N ARG A 47 7.21 12.05 -16.02
CA ARG A 47 7.54 12.38 -14.63
C ARG A 47 7.12 11.29 -13.64
N ILE A 48 6.16 10.46 -14.01
CA ILE A 48 5.69 9.34 -13.20
C ILE A 48 6.70 8.17 -13.25
N PRO A 49 6.95 7.45 -12.14
CA PRO A 49 7.74 6.22 -12.13
C PRO A 49 7.27 5.18 -13.16
N ALA A 50 8.17 4.30 -13.56
CA ALA A 50 8.00 3.49 -14.77
C ALA A 50 8.69 2.12 -14.60
N GLY A 51 8.36 1.12 -15.43
CA GLY A 51 8.99 -0.20 -15.41
C GLY A 51 8.55 -1.15 -14.28
N LEU A 52 7.40 -0.89 -13.64
CA LEU A 52 6.94 -1.68 -12.50
C LEU A 52 6.14 -2.92 -12.95
N GLU A 53 6.68 -4.11 -12.71
CA GLU A 53 6.16 -5.38 -13.23
C GLU A 53 4.70 -5.66 -12.80
N HIS A 54 4.34 -5.35 -11.55
CA HIS A 54 3.07 -5.76 -10.95
C HIS A 54 1.96 -4.71 -11.05
N ALA A 55 2.19 -3.60 -11.76
CA ALA A 55 1.15 -2.62 -12.03
C ALA A 55 0.11 -3.19 -13.00
N VAL A 56 -1.15 -2.82 -12.85
CA VAL A 56 -2.24 -3.35 -13.69
C VAL A 56 -2.67 -2.29 -14.70
N GLU A 57 -2.98 -2.69 -15.93
CA GLU A 57 -3.59 -1.78 -16.90
C GLU A 57 -4.97 -1.32 -16.43
N ASP A 58 -5.21 -0.02 -16.52
CA ASP A 58 -6.47 0.62 -16.20
C ASP A 58 -6.82 1.68 -17.26
N PRO A 59 -7.63 1.32 -18.27
CA PRO A 59 -8.05 2.25 -19.31
C PRO A 59 -8.82 3.47 -18.77
N GLU A 60 -9.43 3.36 -17.58
CA GLU A 60 -10.18 4.46 -16.97
C GLU A 60 -9.26 5.59 -16.54
N ALA A 61 -8.00 5.32 -16.18
CA ALA A 61 -7.00 6.33 -15.79
C ALA A 61 -6.82 7.44 -16.84
N ASN A 62 -7.05 7.10 -18.11
CA ASN A 62 -6.84 7.97 -19.25
C ASN A 62 -8.09 8.68 -19.75
N ARG A 63 -9.26 8.43 -19.12
CA ARG A 63 -10.51 9.09 -19.51
C ARG A 63 -10.56 10.52 -18.97
N PRO A 64 -11.17 11.47 -19.71
CA PRO A 64 -11.42 12.82 -19.20
C PRO A 64 -12.25 12.85 -17.92
N SER A 65 -13.10 11.85 -17.69
CA SER A 65 -13.92 11.72 -16.48
C SER A 65 -13.14 11.23 -15.25
N ALA A 66 -11.90 10.75 -15.40
CA ALA A 66 -11.10 10.28 -14.29
C ALA A 66 -10.69 11.44 -13.37
N PHE A 67 -11.03 11.33 -12.09
CA PHE A 67 -10.59 12.30 -11.09
C PHE A 67 -9.11 12.07 -10.75
N ARG A 68 -8.25 12.90 -11.34
CA ARG A 68 -6.79 12.82 -11.19
C ARG A 68 -6.29 13.93 -10.28
N ILE A 69 -5.50 13.55 -9.28
CA ILE A 69 -4.67 14.42 -8.48
C ILE A 69 -3.26 14.31 -9.01
N ILE A 70 -2.69 15.42 -9.44
CA ILE A 70 -1.42 15.48 -10.14
C ILE A 70 -0.44 16.30 -9.30
N MET A 71 0.73 15.76 -9.02
CA MET A 71 1.79 16.39 -8.23
C MET A 71 3.09 16.33 -9.03
N LEU A 72 3.40 17.37 -9.78
CA LEU A 72 4.61 17.40 -10.62
C LEU A 72 5.79 18.11 -9.96
N VAL A 73 5.51 18.92 -8.95
CA VAL A 73 6.48 19.72 -8.20
C VAL A 73 6.08 19.70 -6.72
N PRO A 74 7.03 19.60 -5.77
CA PRO A 74 6.73 19.68 -4.35
C PRO A 74 5.90 20.92 -3.99
N GLY A 75 4.86 20.74 -3.18
CA GLY A 75 3.94 21.78 -2.74
C GLY A 75 2.91 22.23 -3.79
N GLN A 76 2.87 21.61 -4.98
CA GLN A 76 1.89 21.93 -6.01
C GLN A 76 0.98 20.74 -6.31
N ILE A 77 -0.32 20.93 -6.06
CA ILE A 77 -1.35 19.95 -6.39
C ILE A 77 -2.17 20.50 -7.56
N MET A 78 -2.32 19.70 -8.61
CA MET A 78 -3.06 20.03 -9.82
C MET A 78 -4.19 19.01 -9.97
N LEU A 79 -5.29 19.40 -10.60
CA LEU A 79 -6.47 18.53 -10.73
C LEU A 79 -6.84 18.32 -12.18
N GLN A 80 -7.10 17.05 -12.52
CA GLN A 80 -7.45 16.53 -13.84
C GLN A 80 -6.38 16.70 -14.93
N ASP A 81 -5.79 17.89 -15.03
CA ASP A 81 -4.83 18.27 -16.06
C ASP A 81 -3.54 18.84 -15.44
N PRO A 82 -2.35 18.42 -15.93
CA PRO A 82 -1.07 18.96 -15.48
C PRO A 82 -0.79 20.41 -15.88
N ASP A 83 -1.64 21.05 -16.70
CA ASP A 83 -1.56 22.49 -16.99
C ASP A 83 -2.58 23.32 -16.18
N SER A 84 -3.37 22.66 -15.32
CA SER A 84 -4.34 23.33 -14.45
C SER A 84 -3.67 24.21 -13.39
N GLN A 85 -4.40 25.20 -12.87
CA GLN A 85 -3.86 26.05 -11.81
C GLN A 85 -3.59 25.22 -10.53
N PRO A 86 -2.40 25.36 -9.91
CA PRO A 86 -2.11 24.72 -8.65
C PRO A 86 -3.11 25.12 -7.57
N ILE A 87 -3.53 24.14 -6.80
CA ILE A 87 -4.44 24.30 -5.67
C ILE A 87 -3.72 24.01 -4.37
N ASP A 88 -4.22 24.59 -3.29
CA ASP A 88 -3.81 24.25 -1.93
C ASP A 88 -4.55 22.97 -1.48
N ILE A 89 -3.87 22.13 -0.68
CA ILE A 89 -4.44 20.90 -0.14
C ILE A 89 -5.75 21.14 0.64
N THR A 90 -5.88 22.28 1.32
CA THR A 90 -7.10 22.68 2.05
C THR A 90 -8.32 22.87 1.13
N THR A 91 -8.09 23.08 -0.16
CA THR A 91 -9.14 23.24 -1.18
C THR A 91 -9.45 21.93 -1.93
N LEU A 92 -8.73 20.85 -1.61
CA LEU A 92 -8.93 19.55 -2.24
C LEU A 92 -10.26 18.92 -1.82
N SER A 93 -10.61 18.98 -0.54
CA SER A 93 -11.82 18.38 0.03
C SER A 93 -13.11 18.75 -0.71
N PRO A 94 -13.44 20.06 -0.90
CA PRO A 94 -14.68 20.42 -1.58
C PRO A 94 -14.70 19.96 -3.05
N LYS A 95 -13.54 19.96 -3.73
CA LYS A 95 -13.43 19.52 -5.13
C LYS A 95 -13.59 18.01 -5.27
N VAL A 96 -13.04 17.24 -4.34
CA VAL A 96 -13.25 15.79 -4.27
C VAL A 96 -14.73 15.50 -4.02
N GLN A 97 -15.37 16.16 -3.05
CA GLN A 97 -16.80 15.96 -2.79
C GLN A 97 -17.67 16.27 -4.01
N GLU A 98 -17.40 17.40 -4.69
CA GLU A 98 -18.10 17.79 -5.90
C GLU A 98 -17.98 16.70 -6.97
N ALA A 99 -16.75 16.28 -7.30
CA ALA A 99 -16.52 15.24 -8.29
C ALA A 99 -17.18 13.90 -7.94
N MET A 100 -17.15 13.51 -6.67
CA MET A 100 -17.71 12.25 -6.18
C MET A 100 -19.25 12.25 -6.12
N SER A 101 -19.86 13.44 -6.01
CA SER A 101 -21.31 13.63 -6.03
C SER A 101 -21.89 13.57 -7.44
N THR A 102 -21.10 13.95 -8.45
CA THR A 102 -21.51 13.98 -9.85
C THR A 102 -21.22 12.68 -10.61
N GLY A 103 -20.27 11.86 -10.13
CA GLY A 103 -19.86 10.63 -10.78
C GLY A 103 -20.74 9.42 -10.45
N THR A 104 -20.82 8.47 -11.38
CA THR A 104 -21.36 7.13 -11.13
C THR A 104 -20.49 6.36 -10.12
N PRO A 105 -20.99 5.34 -9.40
CA PRO A 105 -20.20 4.60 -8.41
C PRO A 105 -18.86 4.07 -8.93
N ASP A 106 -18.81 3.64 -10.20
CA ASP A 106 -17.60 3.14 -10.86
C ASP A 106 -16.61 4.26 -11.24
N GLU A 107 -17.06 5.51 -11.31
CA GLU A 107 -16.24 6.70 -11.57
C GLU A 107 -15.66 7.33 -10.29
N ARG A 108 -16.02 6.81 -9.11
CA ARG A 108 -15.53 7.31 -7.79
C ARG A 108 -14.12 6.82 -7.45
N VAL A 109 -13.27 6.70 -8.46
CA VAL A 109 -11.88 6.27 -8.31
C VAL A 109 -10.98 7.49 -8.39
N VAL A 110 -10.18 7.72 -7.35
CA VAL A 110 -9.19 8.78 -7.35
C VAL A 110 -7.86 8.24 -7.83
N TYR A 111 -7.32 8.86 -8.86
CA TYR A 111 -6.00 8.57 -9.38
C TYR A 111 -5.00 9.59 -8.84
N ILE A 112 -3.88 9.12 -8.31
CA ILE A 112 -2.78 9.98 -7.86
C ILE A 112 -1.62 9.77 -8.82
N ALA A 113 -1.25 10.81 -9.57
CA ALA A 113 -0.03 10.87 -10.37
C ALA A 113 0.94 11.83 -9.69
N ALA A 114 2.08 11.31 -9.25
CA ALA A 114 3.14 12.14 -8.71
C ALA A 114 4.44 11.92 -9.48
N ALA A 115 5.27 12.97 -9.55
CA ALA A 115 6.61 12.84 -10.08
C ALA A 115 7.48 11.99 -9.13
N ALA A 116 8.47 11.28 -9.67
CA ALA A 116 9.31 10.36 -8.91
C ALA A 116 10.00 10.96 -7.67
N ASP A 117 10.26 12.27 -7.69
CA ASP A 117 10.93 13.06 -6.66
C ASP A 117 9.99 13.72 -5.64
N ILE A 118 8.67 13.60 -5.82
CA ILE A 118 7.69 14.13 -4.86
C ILE A 118 7.83 13.42 -3.51
N PRO A 119 7.92 14.14 -2.39
CA PRO A 119 8.00 13.53 -1.07
C PRO A 119 6.78 12.65 -0.76
N THR A 120 7.02 11.48 -0.15
CA THR A 120 5.96 10.57 0.29
C THR A 120 5.02 11.22 1.31
N SER A 121 5.52 12.17 2.11
CA SER A 121 4.73 12.94 3.07
C SER A 121 3.66 13.80 2.40
N GLU A 122 3.92 14.37 1.22
CA GLU A 122 2.91 15.13 0.48
C GLU A 122 1.83 14.21 -0.10
N VAL A 123 2.23 13.05 -0.61
CA VAL A 123 1.30 12.02 -1.11
C VAL A 123 0.45 11.48 0.02
N ALA A 124 1.05 11.24 1.19
CA ALA A 124 0.34 10.83 2.40
C ALA A 124 -0.69 11.87 2.83
N ALA A 125 -0.32 13.17 2.85
CA ALA A 125 -1.25 14.24 3.21
C ALA A 125 -2.48 14.28 2.27
N VAL A 126 -2.28 14.06 0.96
CA VAL A 126 -3.37 13.92 -0.01
C VAL A 126 -4.25 12.70 0.33
N ILE A 127 -3.64 11.55 0.57
CA ILE A 127 -4.36 10.32 0.94
C ILE A 127 -5.17 10.50 2.22
N ASP A 128 -4.64 11.21 3.22
CA ASP A 128 -5.33 11.48 4.48
C ASP A 128 -6.53 12.40 4.26
N GLU A 129 -6.43 13.35 3.32
CA GLU A 129 -7.56 14.17 2.93
C GLU A 129 -8.64 13.34 2.23
N LEU A 130 -8.25 12.45 1.32
CA LEU A 130 -9.18 11.52 0.67
C LEU A 130 -9.85 10.58 1.68
N ARG A 131 -9.12 10.12 2.70
CA ARG A 131 -9.67 9.35 3.82
C ARG A 131 -10.74 10.16 4.56
N ARG A 132 -10.51 11.44 4.85
CA ARG A 132 -11.51 12.31 5.49
C ARG A 132 -12.78 12.45 4.64
N GLN A 133 -12.66 12.36 3.32
CA GLN A 133 -13.78 12.40 2.37
C GLN A 133 -14.44 11.04 2.12
N LYS A 134 -14.14 9.99 2.89
CA LYS A 134 -14.69 8.65 2.74
C LYS A 134 -14.36 7.99 1.39
N ILE A 135 -13.20 8.29 0.81
CA ILE A 135 -12.70 7.62 -0.40
C ILE A 135 -12.00 6.32 -0.03
N GLU A 136 -12.58 5.19 -0.41
CA GLU A 136 -12.12 3.86 0.05
C GLU A 136 -10.96 3.30 -0.78
N THR A 137 -10.82 3.76 -2.03
CA THR A 137 -9.86 3.23 -3.00
C THR A 137 -9.19 4.36 -3.73
N VAL A 138 -7.86 4.30 -3.80
CA VAL A 138 -7.04 5.18 -4.61
C VAL A 138 -6.16 4.35 -5.53
N LYS A 139 -5.86 4.90 -6.69
CA LYS A 139 -4.99 4.25 -7.68
C LYS A 139 -3.75 5.11 -7.90
N LEU A 140 -2.59 4.58 -7.56
CA LEU A 140 -1.32 5.25 -7.83
C LEU A 140 -0.97 5.02 -9.30
N LEU A 141 -0.86 6.10 -10.06
CA LEU A 141 -0.49 6.04 -11.47
C LEU A 141 1.00 5.73 -11.61
N THR A 142 1.31 4.84 -12.54
CA THR A 142 2.65 4.51 -13.03
C THR A 142 2.65 4.51 -14.56
N SER A 143 3.82 4.68 -15.17
CA SER A 143 3.99 4.56 -16.61
C SER A 143 4.20 3.11 -17.02
N SER A 144 3.69 2.71 -18.18
CA SER A 144 3.93 1.39 -18.80
C SER A 144 5.33 1.22 -19.36
N ARG A 145 6.10 2.29 -19.46
CA ARG A 145 7.43 2.27 -20.09
C ARG A 145 8.49 1.87 -19.09
N ASP A 146 9.41 1.03 -19.49
CA ASP A 146 10.64 0.83 -18.74
C ASP A 146 11.55 2.04 -18.98
N PRO A 147 12.09 2.71 -17.93
CA PRO A 147 12.99 3.85 -18.11
C PRO A 147 14.29 3.46 -18.85
N GLU A 148 14.64 2.17 -18.92
CA GLU A 148 15.84 1.67 -19.60
C GLU A 148 15.57 1.11 -21.01
N SER A 149 14.32 1.02 -21.48
CA SER A 149 14.04 0.42 -22.79
C SER A 149 14.40 1.33 -23.96
N LYS A 150 15.14 0.76 -24.93
CA LYS A 150 15.50 1.44 -26.19
C LYS A 150 14.38 1.45 -27.22
N GLU A 151 13.43 0.52 -27.12
CA GLU A 151 12.19 0.50 -27.90
C GLU A 151 11.07 1.11 -27.04
N GLY A 152 10.35 2.11 -27.57
CA GLY A 152 9.33 2.83 -26.80
C GLY A 152 9.84 3.95 -25.89
N GLY A 153 11.14 4.27 -25.90
CA GLY A 153 11.72 5.35 -25.10
C GLY A 153 11.23 6.76 -25.48
N LEU A 154 11.74 7.81 -24.82
CA LEU A 154 11.44 9.24 -25.05
C LEU A 154 11.41 9.67 -26.54
N PHE A 155 12.11 8.94 -27.42
CA PHE A 155 12.22 9.21 -28.85
C PHE A 155 11.27 8.41 -29.73
N SER A 156 10.48 7.49 -29.16
CA SER A 156 9.40 6.82 -29.89
C SER A 156 8.24 7.80 -30.10
N SER A 157 7.70 7.81 -31.32
CA SER A 157 6.55 8.65 -31.66
C SER A 157 5.39 7.79 -32.14
N PRO A 158 4.23 7.82 -31.44
CA PRO A 158 3.95 8.62 -30.25
C PRO A 158 4.41 7.95 -28.93
N PRO A 159 4.73 8.75 -27.91
CA PRO A 159 4.94 8.27 -26.55
C PRO A 159 3.64 7.67 -25.95
N PRO A 160 3.61 6.39 -25.49
CA PRO A 160 2.39 5.77 -24.94
C PRO A 160 1.95 6.34 -23.57
N PRO A 161 0.64 6.56 -23.33
CA PRO A 161 0.13 7.19 -22.10
C PRO A 161 0.37 6.32 -20.84
N PRO A 162 0.37 6.91 -19.63
CA PRO A 162 0.41 6.13 -18.39
C PRO A 162 -0.94 5.44 -18.21
N ASP A 163 -0.98 4.15 -18.45
CA ASP A 163 -2.17 3.29 -18.37
C ASP A 163 -2.06 2.26 -17.24
N ARG A 164 -1.00 2.32 -16.42
CA ARG A 164 -0.77 1.34 -15.36
C ARG A 164 -0.98 1.93 -13.98
N VAL A 165 -1.52 1.12 -13.07
CA VAL A 165 -1.91 1.55 -11.74
C VAL A 165 -1.58 0.52 -10.66
N PHE A 166 -1.35 1.01 -9.45
CA PHE A 166 -1.48 0.22 -8.23
C PHE A 166 -2.73 0.62 -7.48
N GLU A 167 -3.67 -0.32 -7.36
CA GLU A 167 -4.84 -0.13 -6.51
C GLU A 167 -4.45 -0.29 -5.04
N LEU A 168 -4.75 0.74 -4.25
CA LEU A 168 -4.58 0.78 -2.81
C LEU A 168 -5.92 1.09 -2.17
N ARG A 169 -6.27 0.35 -1.12
CA ARG A 169 -7.47 0.63 -0.35
C ARG A 169 -7.11 1.45 0.88
N ILE A 170 -7.86 2.50 1.13
CA ILE A 170 -7.74 3.33 2.32
C ILE A 170 -8.65 2.74 3.39
N GLN A 171 -8.10 2.39 4.53
CA GLN A 171 -8.90 1.91 5.66
C GLN A 171 -9.40 3.09 6.50
N PHE A 172 -10.71 3.11 6.82
CA PHE A 172 -11.35 4.12 7.70
C PHE A 172 -11.43 3.71 9.16
N GLU A 173 -11.23 2.42 9.43
CA GLU A 173 -11.61 1.82 10.70
C GLU A 173 -10.51 2.01 11.75
N ASN A 174 -10.92 2.42 12.96
CA ASN A 174 -10.06 2.40 14.13
C ASN A 174 -9.62 0.96 14.39
N LEU A 175 -8.39 0.61 13.99
CA LEU A 175 -7.73 -0.66 14.33
C LEU A 175 -7.61 -0.88 15.87
N ASN A 176 -8.02 0.10 16.68
CA ASN A 176 -8.10 0.07 18.14
C ASN A 176 -9.40 -0.54 18.71
N GLU A 177 -10.48 -0.73 17.92
CA GLU A 177 -11.78 -1.20 18.46
C GLU A 177 -12.07 -2.70 18.24
N GLY A 178 -11.17 -3.42 17.58
CA GLY A 178 -11.24 -4.87 17.42
C GLY A 178 -10.01 -5.54 18.01
N ARG A 179 -10.15 -6.78 18.50
CA ARG A 179 -9.01 -7.59 18.98
C ARG A 179 -7.87 -7.54 17.95
N PRO A 180 -6.59 -7.36 18.36
CA PRO A 180 -5.49 -7.29 17.43
C PRO A 180 -5.46 -8.56 16.56
N ASN A 181 -5.52 -8.40 15.23
CA ASN A 181 -5.39 -9.50 14.29
C ASN A 181 -3.92 -9.97 14.33
N PRO A 182 -3.60 -11.14 14.92
CA PRO A 182 -2.23 -11.59 15.07
C PRO A 182 -1.59 -11.97 13.71
N TRP A 183 -2.39 -12.04 12.65
CA TRP A 183 -1.96 -12.28 11.28
C TRP A 183 -1.95 -11.00 10.44
N ALA A 184 -2.13 -9.83 11.04
CA ALA A 184 -1.86 -8.58 10.34
C ALA A 184 -0.40 -8.56 9.89
N LEU A 185 -0.19 -8.28 8.60
CA LEU A 185 1.14 -8.01 8.04
C LEU A 185 1.20 -6.52 7.78
N ALA A 186 2.03 -5.82 8.54
CA ALA A 186 2.32 -4.43 8.35
C ALA A 186 3.70 -4.32 7.70
N ALA A 187 3.71 -3.90 6.45
CA ALA A 187 4.93 -3.54 5.73
C ALA A 187 5.16 -2.03 5.93
N SER A 188 6.38 -1.67 6.29
CA SER A 188 6.78 -0.29 6.51
C SER A 188 8.06 0.03 5.74
N PHE A 189 8.16 1.26 5.30
CA PHE A 189 9.36 1.86 4.74
C PHE A 189 10.27 2.22 5.93
N GLY A 190 10.94 1.26 6.55
CA GLY A 190 11.88 1.63 7.61
C GLY A 190 12.99 2.50 7.01
N GLY A 191 13.22 3.68 7.58
CA GLY A 191 14.22 4.67 7.14
C GLY A 191 15.65 4.12 7.07
N ASP A 192 16.54 4.54 7.97
CA ASP A 192 17.94 4.06 7.98
C ASP A 192 18.07 2.53 8.18
N ARG A 193 17.02 1.91 8.72
CA ARG A 193 16.99 0.48 9.04
C ARG A 193 16.51 -0.40 7.89
N GLY A 194 16.15 0.20 6.75
CA GLY A 194 15.58 -0.51 5.62
C GLY A 194 14.12 -0.94 5.83
N PRO A 195 13.46 -1.47 4.79
CA PRO A 195 12.05 -1.85 4.84
C PRO A 195 11.80 -2.91 5.92
N ALA A 196 10.66 -2.85 6.60
CA ALA A 196 10.38 -3.75 7.71
C ALA A 196 8.99 -4.40 7.59
N LEU A 197 8.91 -5.67 8.01
CA LEU A 197 7.67 -6.43 8.10
C LEU A 197 7.35 -6.70 9.57
N ASN A 198 6.21 -6.23 10.08
CA ASN A 198 5.81 -6.34 11.49
C ASN A 198 6.93 -5.89 12.46
N ASN A 199 7.57 -4.76 12.15
CA ASN A 199 8.74 -4.21 12.88
C ASN A 199 10.04 -5.02 12.78
N MET A 200 10.11 -6.06 11.95
CA MET A 200 11.37 -6.75 11.65
C MET A 200 12.04 -6.10 10.44
N PRO A 201 13.23 -5.50 10.59
CA PRO A 201 13.92 -4.86 9.47
C PRO A 201 14.47 -5.90 8.49
N HIS A 202 14.47 -5.53 7.21
CA HIS A 202 15.11 -6.23 6.11
C HIS A 202 16.17 -5.34 5.47
N GLN A 203 17.19 -5.96 4.88
CA GLN A 203 18.31 -5.22 4.26
C GLN A 203 17.86 -4.38 3.05
N ASN A 204 16.91 -4.89 2.27
CA ASN A 204 16.42 -4.28 1.04
C ASN A 204 14.99 -4.75 0.72
N LEU A 205 14.38 -4.19 -0.33
CA LEU A 205 13.04 -4.55 -0.78
C LEU A 205 12.93 -6.02 -1.21
N GLU A 206 13.96 -6.56 -1.87
CA GLU A 206 14.00 -7.96 -2.30
C GLU A 206 13.88 -8.93 -1.11
N GLY A 207 14.59 -8.66 -0.01
CA GLY A 207 14.53 -9.45 1.21
C GLY A 207 13.18 -9.35 1.91
N LEU A 208 12.55 -8.17 1.90
CA LEU A 208 11.17 -8.00 2.38
C LEU A 208 10.19 -8.79 1.51
N GLU A 209 10.28 -8.64 0.19
CA GLU A 209 9.41 -9.35 -0.77
C GLU A 209 9.53 -10.85 -0.61
N TYR A 210 10.75 -11.39 -0.53
CA TYR A 210 10.99 -12.82 -0.33
C TYR A 210 10.31 -13.33 0.94
N THR A 211 10.50 -12.62 2.06
CA THR A 211 9.92 -12.98 3.35
C THR A 211 8.40 -12.90 3.31
N LEU A 212 7.87 -11.83 2.74
CA LEU A 212 6.43 -11.62 2.59
C LEU A 212 5.81 -12.71 1.73
N ARG A 213 6.41 -13.03 0.58
CA ARG A 213 5.97 -14.10 -0.33
C ARG A 213 5.94 -15.45 0.38
N ALA A 214 6.99 -15.79 1.13
CA ALA A 214 7.03 -17.03 1.89
C ALA A 214 5.87 -17.13 2.88
N ILE A 215 5.56 -16.05 3.60
CA ILE A 215 4.43 -16.00 4.53
C ILE A 215 3.09 -16.15 3.79
N LEU A 216 2.90 -15.47 2.66
CA LEU A 216 1.65 -15.50 1.91
C LEU A 216 1.40 -16.87 1.26
N VAL A 217 2.44 -17.51 0.74
CA VAL A 217 2.38 -18.90 0.23
C VAL A 217 2.08 -19.88 1.37
N GLU A 218 2.71 -19.71 2.53
CA GLU A 218 2.43 -20.54 3.71
C GLU A 218 0.98 -20.38 4.19
N ARG A 219 0.43 -19.17 4.15
CA ARG A 219 -0.99 -18.91 4.47
C ARG A 219 -1.94 -19.59 3.50
N GLU A 220 -1.63 -19.54 2.21
CA GLU A 220 -2.40 -20.20 1.17
C GLU A 220 -2.38 -21.71 1.34
N PHE A 221 -1.19 -22.28 1.53
CA PHE A 221 -1.02 -23.72 1.76
C PHE A 221 -1.76 -24.21 3.02
N ASN A 222 -1.73 -23.42 4.10
CA ASN A 222 -2.37 -23.78 5.37
C ASN A 222 -3.87 -23.40 5.45
N GLY A 223 -4.45 -22.77 4.42
CA GLY A 223 -5.84 -22.30 4.46
C GLY A 223 -6.09 -21.24 5.54
N VAL A 224 -5.17 -20.29 5.70
CA VAL A 224 -5.37 -19.15 6.61
C VAL A 224 -6.29 -18.15 5.92
N PHE A 225 -7.57 -18.19 6.29
CA PHE A 225 -8.60 -17.32 5.71
C PHE A 225 -8.71 -15.97 6.41
N ARG A 226 -9.17 -14.95 5.69
CA ARG A 226 -9.57 -13.68 6.27
C ARG A 226 -10.78 -13.88 7.18
N GLU A 227 -10.86 -13.12 8.27
CA GLU A 227 -12.04 -13.15 9.16
C GLU A 227 -13.32 -12.92 8.36
N ASN A 228 -14.31 -13.80 8.60
CA ASN A 228 -15.62 -13.76 7.93
C ASN A 228 -15.58 -13.85 6.40
N SER A 229 -14.53 -14.45 5.82
CA SER A 229 -14.36 -14.60 4.37
C SER A 229 -13.76 -15.96 4.01
N ASN A 230 -14.05 -16.44 2.80
CA ASN A 230 -13.43 -17.63 2.21
C ASN A 230 -12.16 -17.29 1.41
N GLU A 231 -11.70 -16.04 1.46
CA GLU A 231 -10.46 -15.59 0.83
C GLU A 231 -9.25 -15.87 1.72
N ILE A 232 -8.13 -16.26 1.13
CA ILE A 232 -6.86 -16.38 1.84
C ILE A 232 -6.46 -15.01 2.39
N GLN A 233 -5.95 -14.98 3.63
CA GLN A 233 -5.50 -13.78 4.31
C GLN A 233 -4.18 -13.27 3.71
N LYS A 234 -4.28 -12.63 2.55
CA LYS A 234 -3.16 -11.96 1.85
C LYS A 234 -3.16 -10.44 2.03
N THR A 235 -3.97 -9.94 2.97
CA THR A 235 -4.02 -8.51 3.31
C THR A 235 -2.68 -8.06 3.91
N VAL A 236 -2.13 -7.01 3.33
CA VAL A 236 -0.94 -6.32 3.84
C VAL A 236 -1.30 -4.87 4.10
N PHE A 237 -1.01 -4.39 5.30
CA PHE A 237 -1.11 -3.00 5.68
C PHE A 237 0.21 -2.31 5.34
N LEU A 238 0.14 -1.17 4.70
CA LEU A 238 1.28 -0.36 4.31
C LEU A 238 1.27 0.90 5.16
N ASP A 239 2.33 1.06 5.96
CA ASP A 239 2.56 2.22 6.80
C ASP A 239 3.28 3.30 5.98
N LEU A 240 2.60 4.42 5.72
CA LEU A 240 3.18 5.55 5.00
C LEU A 240 3.95 6.45 5.98
N PRO A 241 5.29 6.59 5.86
CA PRO A 241 6.05 7.44 6.75
C PRO A 241 5.78 8.91 6.45
N VAL A 242 5.02 9.59 7.31
CA VAL A 242 4.74 11.03 7.19
C VAL A 242 5.91 11.88 7.72
N GLU A 243 6.75 11.30 8.59
CA GLU A 243 7.82 11.99 9.33
C GLU A 243 9.23 11.76 8.75
N GLU A 244 9.38 10.98 7.67
CA GLU A 244 10.69 10.72 7.04
C GLU A 244 10.84 11.58 5.76
N PRO A 245 11.58 12.70 5.80
CA PRO A 245 11.65 13.66 4.70
C PRO A 245 12.45 13.19 3.48
N GLU A 246 13.13 12.04 3.55
CA GLU A 246 14.01 11.54 2.48
C GLU A 246 13.33 10.57 1.51
N ARG A 247 12.04 10.25 1.73
CA ARG A 247 11.31 9.29 0.89
C ARG A 247 10.45 9.97 -0.16
N ASN A 248 10.44 9.38 -1.34
CA ASN A 248 9.81 9.96 -2.52
C ASN A 248 8.75 9.02 -3.10
N TYR A 249 7.95 9.53 -4.02
CA TYR A 249 6.91 8.77 -4.70
C TYR A 249 7.45 7.57 -5.46
N ARG A 250 8.68 7.65 -6.01
CA ARG A 250 9.38 6.49 -6.58
C ARG A 250 9.52 5.34 -5.59
N ASP A 251 10.08 5.62 -4.41
CA ASP A 251 10.28 4.60 -3.37
C ASP A 251 8.93 3.98 -2.96
N LEU A 252 7.89 4.81 -2.83
CA LEU A 252 6.52 4.37 -2.54
C LEU A 252 6.03 3.34 -3.57
N VAL A 253 6.08 3.67 -4.85
CA VAL A 253 5.56 2.75 -5.88
C VAL A 253 6.44 1.51 -6.07
N GLU A 254 7.76 1.61 -5.87
CA GLU A 254 8.66 0.44 -5.89
C GLU A 254 8.36 -0.51 -4.73
N PHE A 255 8.10 0.03 -3.55
CA PHE A 255 7.69 -0.76 -2.39
C PHE A 255 6.32 -1.40 -2.59
N VAL A 256 5.35 -0.65 -3.12
CA VAL A 256 4.03 -1.20 -3.46
C VAL A 256 4.17 -2.31 -4.50
N ASN A 257 5.04 -2.13 -5.51
CA ASN A 257 5.35 -3.16 -6.49
C ASN A 257 5.90 -4.43 -5.82
N ALA A 258 6.88 -4.31 -4.92
CA ALA A 258 7.44 -5.44 -4.18
C ALA A 258 6.38 -6.14 -3.32
N VAL A 259 5.57 -5.38 -2.57
CA VAL A 259 4.48 -5.92 -1.74
C VAL A 259 3.45 -6.65 -2.60
N LYS A 260 3.09 -6.08 -3.76
CA LYS A 260 2.17 -6.71 -4.72
C LYS A 260 2.77 -7.97 -5.33
N GLY A 261 4.06 -7.94 -5.70
CA GLY A 261 4.82 -9.06 -6.26
C GLY A 261 4.97 -10.25 -5.32
N ALA A 262 5.01 -9.99 -4.01
CA ALA A 262 4.92 -11.03 -2.99
C ALA A 262 3.57 -11.76 -2.96
N GLY A 263 2.54 -11.22 -3.64
CA GLY A 263 1.19 -11.77 -3.71
C GLY A 263 0.19 -11.09 -2.78
N ALA A 264 0.50 -9.91 -2.24
CA ALA A 264 -0.41 -9.18 -1.36
C ALA A 264 -1.70 -8.74 -2.08
N SER A 265 -2.84 -9.02 -1.48
CA SER A 265 -4.14 -8.57 -1.96
C SER A 265 -5.21 -8.66 -0.86
N PRO A 266 -5.88 -7.55 -0.49
CA PRO A 266 -5.62 -6.17 -0.88
C PRO A 266 -4.41 -5.59 -0.13
N ILE A 267 -3.90 -4.46 -0.63
CA ILE A 267 -2.93 -3.61 0.08
C ILE A 267 -3.71 -2.47 0.72
N LEU A 268 -3.61 -2.33 2.03
CA LEU A 268 -4.34 -1.34 2.82
C LEU A 268 -3.41 -0.23 3.28
N LEU A 269 -3.74 1.02 2.96
CA LEU A 269 -3.06 2.21 3.45
C LEU A 269 -3.61 2.57 4.83
N ILE A 270 -2.71 2.72 5.78
CA ILE A 270 -3.01 3.03 7.19
C ILE A 270 -2.17 4.23 7.63
N GLU A 271 -2.78 5.14 8.38
CA GLU A 271 -2.02 6.07 9.22
C GLU A 271 -1.72 5.38 10.55
N ARG A 272 -0.43 5.14 10.85
CA ARG A 272 0.08 4.66 12.14
C ARG A 272 -0.65 3.44 12.71
N PHE A 273 -0.43 2.27 12.10
CA PHE A 273 -0.65 1.01 12.81
C PHE A 273 0.48 0.75 13.80
N ARG A 274 0.27 1.15 15.06
CA ARG A 274 0.99 0.52 16.17
C ARG A 274 0.35 -0.84 16.40
N ILE A 275 1.04 -1.92 16.03
CA ILE A 275 0.69 -3.28 16.50
C ILE A 275 0.58 -3.22 18.03
N PRO A 276 -0.60 -3.44 18.62
CA PRO A 276 -0.73 -3.52 20.07
C PRO A 276 0.08 -4.74 20.55
N GLY A 277 1.23 -4.50 21.17
CA GLY A 277 2.09 -5.56 21.73
C GLY A 277 3.58 -5.49 21.46
N ASN A 278 4.09 -4.50 20.72
CA ASN A 278 5.54 -4.29 20.59
C ASN A 278 5.88 -2.80 20.74
N GLY A 279 6.00 -2.37 22.00
CA GLY A 279 6.14 -0.96 22.38
C GLY A 279 7.51 -0.38 22.05
N GLY A 280 7.50 0.82 21.47
CA GLY A 280 8.69 1.65 21.33
C GLY A 280 8.45 2.89 20.48
N GLY A 281 7.75 3.89 21.02
CA GLY A 281 7.77 5.23 20.45
C GLY A 281 6.51 6.04 20.68
N SER A 282 6.24 6.47 21.91
CA SER A 282 5.48 7.71 22.15
C SER A 282 6.29 8.56 23.12
N HIS A 283 6.63 9.76 22.67
CA HIS A 283 7.06 10.87 23.50
C HIS A 283 6.17 10.95 24.76
N ILE A 284 6.75 10.69 25.92
CA ILE A 284 6.34 11.29 27.19
C ILE A 284 7.60 11.87 27.80
N GLU A 285 7.55 13.16 28.08
CA GLU A 285 8.58 13.90 28.78
C GLU A 285 8.94 13.25 30.14
N ALA A 286 10.24 13.21 30.39
CA ALA A 286 10.92 13.26 31.68
C ALA A 286 10.20 12.68 32.92
N SER A 287 10.61 11.48 33.33
CA SER A 287 11.09 11.26 34.70
C SER A 287 12.06 10.09 34.75
N ARG A 288 13.29 10.39 35.17
CA ARG A 288 14.40 9.45 35.34
C ARG A 288 14.12 8.48 36.49
N GLY A 289 14.11 7.19 36.17
CA GLY A 289 14.35 6.09 37.11
C GLY A 289 15.19 5.02 36.42
N PRO A 290 16.18 4.38 37.07
CA PRO A 290 17.09 3.47 36.40
C PRO A 290 16.40 2.12 36.19
N GLN A 291 15.88 1.88 34.98
CA GLN A 291 15.40 0.55 34.61
C GLN A 291 16.49 -0.28 33.95
N LYS A 292 16.64 -1.48 34.49
CA LYS A 292 17.64 -2.52 34.25
C LYS A 292 17.66 -2.93 32.78
N LYS A 293 18.85 -2.98 32.17
CA LYS A 293 19.13 -3.60 30.86
C LYS A 293 18.41 -4.95 30.74
N GLN A 294 17.41 -5.05 29.87
CA GLN A 294 16.97 -6.32 29.30
C GLN A 294 17.42 -6.37 27.85
N ALA A 295 18.13 -7.45 27.54
CA ALA A 295 18.82 -7.67 26.27
C ALA A 295 17.84 -7.77 25.11
N VAL A 296 18.13 -7.01 24.06
CA VAL A 296 17.62 -7.16 22.69
C VAL A 296 17.73 -8.62 22.23
N SER A 297 16.64 -9.22 21.73
CA SER A 297 16.59 -10.64 21.38
C SER A 297 16.58 -10.87 19.86
N ASP A 298 17.59 -11.62 19.39
CA ASP A 298 17.83 -12.13 18.02
C ASP A 298 16.78 -13.17 17.52
N ALA A 299 15.50 -12.96 17.82
CA ALA A 299 14.43 -13.89 17.42
C ALA A 299 13.82 -13.48 16.06
N ILE A 300 13.73 -14.43 15.12
CA ILE A 300 13.05 -14.23 13.83
C ILE A 300 11.56 -14.56 13.96
N SER A 301 10.67 -13.88 13.23
CA SER A 301 9.24 -14.23 13.22
C SER A 301 8.95 -15.33 12.21
N GLY A 302 8.33 -16.41 12.68
CA GLY A 302 8.01 -17.61 11.91
C GLY A 302 6.55 -17.71 11.46
N GLY A 303 5.70 -16.72 11.73
CA GLY A 303 4.28 -16.75 11.34
C GLY A 303 3.50 -17.87 12.04
N VAL A 304 2.63 -18.58 11.31
CA VAL A 304 1.93 -19.77 11.84
C VAL A 304 2.84 -20.97 11.72
N VAL A 305 3.20 -21.58 12.85
CA VAL A 305 4.24 -22.62 12.89
C VAL A 305 3.68 -24.04 13.01
N ASN A 306 2.36 -24.24 12.94
CA ASN A 306 1.74 -25.57 13.06
C ASN A 306 2.38 -26.64 12.15
N GLY A 307 2.62 -26.30 10.87
CA GLY A 307 3.23 -27.22 9.89
C GLY A 307 4.72 -27.48 10.09
N LYS A 308 5.39 -26.68 10.92
CA LYS A 308 6.82 -26.81 11.26
C LYS A 308 7.05 -27.61 12.55
N ALA A 309 5.98 -27.92 13.29
CA ALA A 309 6.06 -28.70 14.52
C ALA A 309 6.38 -30.17 14.19
N THR A 310 7.45 -30.69 14.77
CA THR A 310 7.75 -32.13 14.74
C THR A 310 6.83 -32.91 15.67
N PHE A 311 6.31 -32.24 16.70
CA PHE A 311 5.28 -32.78 17.58
C PHE A 311 4.34 -31.66 18.01
N LEU A 312 3.05 -31.81 17.71
CA LEU A 312 2.00 -30.88 18.12
C LEU A 312 0.88 -31.63 18.84
N PRO A 313 0.85 -31.62 20.18
CA PRO A 313 -0.19 -32.32 20.93
C PRO A 313 -1.54 -31.65 20.75
N LYS A 314 -2.61 -32.46 20.65
CA LYS A 314 -3.97 -31.94 20.62
C LYS A 314 -4.36 -31.42 22.01
N PRO A 315 -4.91 -30.21 22.13
CA PRO A 315 -5.33 -29.67 23.42
C PRO A 315 -6.56 -30.40 23.94
N GLU A 316 -6.59 -30.63 25.26
CA GLU A 316 -7.71 -31.25 25.95
C GLU A 316 -8.94 -30.33 25.91
N TYR A 317 -10.14 -30.85 25.67
CA TYR A 317 -11.35 -30.03 25.65
C TYR A 317 -11.89 -29.85 27.08
N PRO A 318 -11.87 -28.63 27.66
CA PRO A 318 -12.27 -28.46 29.06
C PRO A 318 -13.76 -28.75 29.28
N PRO A 319 -14.16 -29.46 30.36
CA PRO A 319 -15.58 -29.77 30.63
C PRO A 319 -16.48 -28.53 30.69
N ALA A 320 -15.99 -27.44 31.27
CA ALA A 320 -16.71 -26.16 31.31
C ALA A 320 -16.96 -25.58 29.91
N ALA A 321 -16.02 -25.77 28.97
CA ALA A 321 -16.19 -25.35 27.58
C ALA A 321 -17.17 -26.25 26.82
N LYS A 322 -17.19 -27.56 27.12
CA LYS A 322 -18.20 -28.49 26.58
C LYS A 322 -19.63 -28.12 27.02
N ALA A 323 -19.80 -27.80 28.30
CA ALA A 323 -21.11 -27.46 28.87
C ALA A 323 -21.78 -26.25 28.19
N VAL A 324 -20.97 -25.26 27.76
CA VAL A 324 -21.45 -24.06 27.05
C VAL A 324 -21.25 -24.13 25.53
N ARG A 325 -20.82 -25.29 25.01
CA ARG A 325 -20.50 -25.52 23.59
C ARG A 325 -19.54 -24.49 23.00
N ALA A 326 -18.59 -24.00 23.80
CA ALA A 326 -17.59 -23.02 23.36
C ALA A 326 -16.64 -23.67 22.36
N SER A 327 -16.63 -23.20 21.12
CA SER A 327 -15.84 -23.71 19.99
C SER A 327 -15.01 -22.60 19.33
N GLY A 328 -14.20 -22.96 18.33
CA GLY A 328 -13.44 -22.03 17.50
C GLY A 328 -11.93 -22.17 17.64
N ALA A 329 -11.21 -21.35 16.88
CA ALA A 329 -9.76 -21.33 16.87
C ALA A 329 -9.19 -20.59 18.09
N VAL A 330 -8.12 -21.13 18.67
CA VAL A 330 -7.32 -20.49 19.71
C VAL A 330 -5.91 -20.31 19.18
N ASN A 331 -5.47 -19.06 19.08
CA ASN A 331 -4.12 -18.73 18.66
C ASN A 331 -3.22 -18.53 19.88
N VAL A 332 -2.08 -19.21 19.89
CA VAL A 332 -1.09 -19.14 20.95
C VAL A 332 0.22 -18.65 20.36
N GLU A 333 0.65 -17.46 20.76
CA GLU A 333 1.99 -16.96 20.45
C GLU A 333 3.01 -17.78 21.26
N VAL A 334 4.05 -18.26 20.58
CA VAL A 334 5.12 -19.08 21.16
C VAL A 334 6.49 -18.52 20.82
N MET A 335 7.42 -18.64 21.76
CA MET A 335 8.85 -18.45 21.51
C MET A 335 9.51 -19.83 21.49
N ILE A 336 10.13 -20.17 20.35
CA ILE A 336 10.84 -21.42 20.12
C ILE A 336 12.33 -21.13 20.25
N ASP A 337 13.02 -21.91 21.07
CA ASP A 337 14.46 -21.81 21.26
C ASP A 337 15.23 -22.47 20.12
N THR A 338 16.54 -22.22 20.10
CA THR A 338 17.52 -22.74 19.14
C THR A 338 17.55 -24.27 19.04
N ASP A 339 17.06 -24.99 20.05
CA ASP A 339 16.95 -26.45 20.08
C ASP A 339 15.57 -26.97 19.61
N GLY A 340 14.65 -26.07 19.25
CA GLY A 340 13.30 -26.40 18.83
C GLY A 340 12.29 -26.60 19.97
N THR A 341 12.64 -26.24 21.21
CA THR A 341 11.70 -26.27 22.35
C THR A 341 10.94 -24.97 22.52
N VAL A 342 9.68 -25.05 22.96
CA VAL A 342 8.87 -23.87 23.28
C VAL A 342 9.23 -23.36 24.67
N ILE A 343 9.83 -22.18 24.76
CA ILE A 343 10.25 -21.54 26.01
C ILE A 343 9.21 -20.54 26.55
N GLU A 344 8.37 -19.98 25.68
CA GLU A 344 7.25 -19.11 26.06
C GLU A 344 6.00 -19.47 25.26
N ALA A 345 4.82 -19.39 25.88
CA ALA A 345 3.55 -19.62 25.21
C ALA A 345 2.44 -18.79 25.86
N ASN A 346 1.79 -17.94 25.08
CA ASN A 346 0.74 -17.02 25.53
C ASN A 346 -0.44 -17.04 24.53
N ALA A 347 -1.65 -17.32 25.01
CA ALA A 347 -2.84 -17.26 24.16
C ALA A 347 -3.18 -15.81 23.83
N VAL A 348 -3.13 -15.47 22.54
CA VAL A 348 -3.41 -14.12 22.02
C VAL A 348 -4.87 -13.97 21.56
N SER A 349 -5.55 -15.07 21.23
CA SER A 349 -6.96 -15.06 20.80
C SER A 349 -7.72 -16.32 21.27
N GLY A 350 -9.00 -16.46 20.87
CA GLY A 350 -9.85 -17.61 21.18
C GLY A 350 -10.71 -17.46 22.44
N HIS A 351 -11.65 -18.39 22.65
CA HIS A 351 -12.60 -18.36 23.77
C HIS A 351 -11.86 -18.51 25.12
N PRO A 352 -12.16 -17.70 26.16
CA PRO A 352 -11.41 -17.73 27.44
C PRO A 352 -11.31 -19.11 28.08
N LEU A 353 -12.38 -19.92 27.98
CA LEU A 353 -12.41 -21.29 28.50
C LEU A 353 -11.48 -22.27 27.75
N LEU A 354 -11.11 -21.98 26.50
CA LEU A 354 -10.26 -22.86 25.66
C LEU A 354 -8.77 -22.48 25.73
N ARG A 355 -8.47 -21.21 26.05
CA ARG A 355 -7.11 -20.65 26.04
C ARG A 355 -6.11 -21.42 26.87
N ARG A 356 -6.49 -21.76 28.11
CA ARG A 356 -5.57 -22.45 29.04
C ARG A 356 -5.14 -23.81 28.48
N SER A 357 -6.06 -24.55 27.89
CA SER A 357 -5.76 -25.86 27.30
C SER A 357 -4.85 -25.73 26.07
N ALA A 358 -5.14 -24.76 25.19
CA ALA A 358 -4.30 -24.47 24.03
C ALA A 358 -2.87 -24.07 24.43
N VAL A 359 -2.70 -23.25 25.49
CA VAL A 359 -1.38 -22.87 26.01
C VAL A 359 -0.61 -24.08 26.52
N THR A 360 -1.27 -24.98 27.26
CA THR A 360 -0.64 -26.21 27.75
C THR A 360 -0.16 -27.10 26.60
N ALA A 361 -0.98 -27.25 25.56
CA ALA A 361 -0.60 -27.98 24.36
C ALA A 361 0.57 -27.29 23.63
N ALA A 362 0.52 -25.97 23.47
CA ALA A 362 1.58 -25.18 22.84
C ALA A 362 2.93 -25.32 23.53
N ARG A 363 2.97 -25.27 24.88
CA ARG A 363 4.21 -25.48 25.65
C ARG A 363 4.82 -26.86 25.47
N SER A 364 3.98 -27.84 25.13
CA SER A 364 4.39 -29.23 24.94
C SER A 364 4.77 -29.54 23.49
N ALA A 365 4.59 -28.58 22.57
CA ALA A 365 4.98 -28.73 21.18
C ALA A 365 6.51 -28.77 21.03
N LYS A 366 6.98 -29.48 20.00
CA LYS A 366 8.39 -29.57 19.61
C LYS A 366 8.55 -29.22 18.15
N PHE A 367 9.69 -28.62 17.84
CA PHE A 367 10.07 -28.15 16.51
C PHE A 367 11.46 -28.66 16.14
N ALA A 368 11.78 -28.65 14.85
CA ALA A 368 13.17 -28.77 14.43
C ALA A 368 13.91 -27.44 14.69
N PRO A 369 15.19 -27.47 15.08
CA PRO A 369 16.04 -26.27 15.15
C PRO A 369 15.95 -25.45 13.86
N THR A 370 15.59 -24.17 13.98
CA THR A 370 15.55 -23.29 12.82
C THR A 370 16.94 -22.69 12.58
N MET A 371 17.47 -22.91 11.39
CA MET A 371 18.81 -22.45 11.00
C MET A 371 18.70 -21.22 10.10
N LEU A 372 19.44 -20.16 10.44
CA LEU A 372 19.61 -18.97 9.61
C LEU A 372 21.10 -18.79 9.34
N ALA A 373 21.49 -18.78 8.07
CA ALA A 373 22.90 -18.71 7.64
C ALA A 373 23.81 -19.75 8.35
N GLY A 374 23.29 -20.97 8.56
CA GLY A 374 24.01 -22.07 9.23
C GLY A 374 24.10 -21.96 10.76
N LYS A 375 23.47 -20.96 11.38
CA LYS A 375 23.40 -20.79 12.84
C LYS A 375 21.99 -21.05 13.34
N PRO A 376 21.80 -21.74 14.48
CA PRO A 376 20.48 -21.91 15.06
C PRO A 376 20.00 -20.58 15.65
N VAL A 377 18.75 -20.21 15.39
CA VAL A 377 18.13 -18.94 15.84
C VAL A 377 16.83 -19.21 16.58
N LYS A 378 16.47 -18.28 17.47
CA LYS A 378 15.17 -18.32 18.15
C LYS A 378 14.07 -17.90 17.18
N VAL A 379 12.89 -18.50 17.31
CA VAL A 379 11.75 -18.22 16.44
C VAL A 379 10.55 -17.81 17.26
N LYS A 380 10.00 -16.63 16.98
CA LYS A 380 8.70 -16.20 17.50
C LYS A 380 7.61 -16.62 16.51
N GLY A 381 6.64 -17.41 16.92
CA GLY A 381 5.61 -17.96 16.03
C GLY A 381 4.23 -18.04 16.68
N VAL A 382 3.23 -18.51 15.95
CA VAL A 382 1.86 -18.70 16.43
C VAL A 382 1.41 -20.14 16.14
N LEU A 383 0.91 -20.83 17.17
CA LEU A 383 0.21 -22.10 17.04
C LEU A 383 -1.31 -21.88 17.07
N VAL A 384 -2.00 -22.41 16.07
CA VAL A 384 -3.46 -22.33 15.95
C VAL A 384 -4.09 -23.68 16.33
N PHE A 385 -4.96 -23.69 17.32
CA PHE A 385 -5.69 -24.88 17.75
C PHE A 385 -7.18 -24.72 17.49
N ASN A 386 -7.73 -25.60 16.64
CA ASN A 386 -9.16 -25.59 16.32
C ASN A 386 -9.92 -26.51 17.27
N PHE A 387 -10.83 -25.94 18.06
CA PHE A 387 -11.74 -26.69 18.92
C PHE A 387 -13.10 -26.83 18.24
N ASN A 388 -13.42 -28.05 17.83
CA ASN A 388 -14.74 -28.39 17.31
C ASN A 388 -15.56 -28.97 18.45
N ALA A 389 -16.72 -28.38 18.75
CA ALA A 389 -17.68 -28.94 19.69
C ALA A 389 -18.32 -30.20 19.09
N GLN A 390 -17.55 -31.29 18.97
CA GLN A 390 -18.08 -32.61 18.65
C GLN A 390 -17.59 -33.62 19.69
N GLU A 391 -18.61 -34.33 20.21
CA GLU A 391 -18.68 -35.33 21.29
C GLU A 391 -18.64 -34.83 22.75
#